data_AF-A0A1Z4GBF7-F1
#
_entry.id   AF-A0A1Z4GBF7-F1
#
_cell.length_a   1.000
_cell.length_b   1.000
_cell.length_c   1.000
_cell.angle_alpha   90.00
_cell.angle_beta   90.00
_cell.angle_gamma   90.00
#
_symmetry.space_group_name_H-M   'P 1'
#
loop_
_entity.id
_entity.type
_entity.pdbx_description
1 polymer ?
#
loop_
_entity_poly.entity_id
_entity_poly.type
_entity_poly.pdbx_seq_one_letter_code
_entity_poly.pdbx_strand_id
1 'polypeptide(L)' 'MTKPDFSQMTRQELKAYIRQHPTDDEAIRELFVKRRSPNAKIYPFPYNMTKEEITDIFRPKNTN' A
#
# COMPACT_ATOMS: atom_id res chain seq x y z
N MET A 1 20.93 -3.02 17.70
CA MET A 1 20.48 -4.27 17.06
C MET A 1 20.55 -4.09 15.55
N THR A 2 21.03 -5.10 14.84
CA THR A 2 21.01 -5.13 13.37
C THR A 2 19.60 -5.47 12.89
N LYS A 3 19.12 -4.72 11.90
CA LYS A 3 17.81 -5.00 11.29
C LYS A 3 17.89 -6.25 10.40
N PRO A 4 16.80 -7.01 10.28
CA PRO A 4 16.71 -8.08 9.30
C PRO A 4 16.72 -7.55 7.86
N ASP A 5 17.10 -8.38 6.89
CA ASP A 5 16.87 -8.09 5.48
C ASP A 5 15.40 -8.39 5.12
N PHE A 6 14.58 -7.33 5.05
CA PHE A 6 13.17 -7.46 4.74
C PHE A 6 12.91 -7.96 3.32
N SER A 7 13.85 -7.86 2.36
CA SER A 7 13.63 -8.33 0.99
C SER A 7 13.52 -9.86 0.91
N GLN A 8 14.17 -10.57 1.83
CA GLN A 8 14.21 -12.03 1.89
C GLN A 8 13.03 -12.64 2.67
N MET A 9 12.25 -11.83 3.37
CA MET A 9 11.11 -12.31 4.15
C MET A 9 9.90 -12.63 3.28
N THR A 10 9.16 -13.66 3.64
CA THR A 10 7.80 -13.86 3.13
C THR A 10 6.88 -12.73 3.58
N ARG A 11 5.75 -12.54 2.90
CA ARG A 11 4.75 -11.53 3.29
C ARG A 11 4.18 -11.78 4.70
N GLN A 12 4.13 -13.04 5.14
CA GLN A 12 3.64 -13.41 6.47
C GLN A 12 4.64 -13.01 7.57
N GLU A 13 5.92 -13.33 7.38
CA GLU A 13 6.99 -12.97 8.32
C GLU A 13 7.13 -11.45 8.45
N LEU A 14 7.12 -10.73 7.33
CA LEU A 14 7.22 -9.27 7.35
C LEU A 14 6.05 -8.62 8.10
N LYS A 15 4.82 -9.15 7.93
CA LYS A 15 3.66 -8.68 8.72
C LYS A 15 3.80 -8.99 10.20
N ALA A 16 4.32 -10.16 10.57
CA ALA A 16 4.57 -10.51 11.96
C ALA A 16 5.60 -9.57 12.59
N TYR A 17 6.68 -9.26 11.87
CA TYR A 17 7.69 -8.28 12.29
C TYR A 17 7.11 -6.89 12.52
N ILE A 18 6.35 -6.35 11.55
CA ILE A 18 5.74 -5.01 11.65
C ILE A 18 4.79 -4.91 12.84
N ARG A 19 4.04 -5.98 13.17
CA ARG A 19 3.17 -5.98 14.36
C ARG A 19 3.94 -5.78 15.67
N GLN A 20 5.17 -6.28 15.74
CA GLN A 20 6.05 -6.10 16.90
C GLN A 20 6.83 -4.77 16.83
N HIS A 21 7.00 -4.21 15.63
CA HIS A 21 7.77 -2.98 15.36
C HIS A 21 6.94 -2.00 14.50
N PRO A 22 5.84 -1.47 15.04
CA PRO A 22 4.85 -0.71 14.25
C PRO A 22 5.36 0.63 13.71
N THR A 23 6.53 1.08 14.16
CA THR A 23 7.19 2.32 13.73
C THR A 23 8.46 2.09 12.91
N ASP A 24 8.74 0.85 12.48
CA ASP A 24 9.88 0.58 11.60
C ASP A 24 9.49 0.90 10.15
N ASP A 25 9.72 2.16 9.76
CA ASP A 25 9.39 2.70 8.44
C ASP A 25 9.98 1.87 7.30
N GLU A 26 11.12 1.22 7.52
CA GLU A 26 11.80 0.43 6.50
C GLU A 26 11.04 -0.87 6.19
N ALA A 27 10.57 -1.56 7.24
CA ALA A 27 9.73 -2.76 7.09
C ALA A 27 8.37 -2.41 6.47
N ILE A 28 7.78 -1.28 6.89
CA ILE A 28 6.52 -0.78 6.33
C ILE A 28 6.69 -0.45 4.85
N ARG A 29 7.76 0.26 4.48
CA ARG A 29 8.06 0.61 3.09
C ARG A 29 8.29 -0.62 2.22
N GLU A 30 8.98 -1.63 2.73
CA GLU A 30 9.13 -2.91 2.04
C GLU A 30 7.76 -3.52 1.70
N LEU A 31 6.85 -3.59 2.68
CA LEU A 31 5.54 -4.22 2.50
C LEU A 31 4.62 -3.47 1.54
N PHE A 32 4.57 -2.13 1.62
CA PHE A 32 3.58 -1.32 0.91
C PHE A 32 4.08 -0.67 -0.38
N VAL A 33 5.39 -0.44 -0.50
CA VAL A 33 5.98 0.28 -1.65
C VAL A 33 6.75 -0.68 -2.56
N LYS A 34 7.77 -1.37 -2.02
CA LYS A 34 8.67 -2.19 -2.85
C LYS A 34 8.01 -3.44 -3.41
N ARG A 35 7.10 -4.05 -2.66
CA ARG A 35 6.35 -5.25 -3.08
C ARG A 35 5.03 -4.94 -3.79
N ARG A 36 4.80 -3.67 -4.17
CA ARG A 36 3.60 -3.30 -4.92
C ARG A 36 3.69 -3.94 -6.31
N SER A 37 2.58 -4.52 -6.76
CA SER A 37 2.52 -5.05 -8.13
C SER A 37 2.80 -3.93 -9.14
N PRO A 38 3.63 -4.18 -10.18
CA PRO A 38 3.87 -3.20 -11.23
C PRO A 38 2.58 -2.85 -12.00
N ASN A 39 1.60 -3.75 -12.01
CA ASN A 39 0.31 -3.58 -12.66
C ASN A 39 -0.79 -3.11 -11.69
N ALA A 40 -0.45 -2.68 -10.47
CA ALA A 40 -1.44 -2.21 -9.51
C ALA A 40 -2.13 -0.95 -10.02
N LYS A 41 -3.47 -0.93 -10.00
CA LYS A 41 -4.26 0.27 -10.34
C LYS A 41 -3.82 1.45 -9.44
N ILE A 42 -3.42 2.55 -10.06
CA ILE A 42 -3.03 3.79 -9.38
C ILE A 42 -4.22 4.74 -9.46
N TYR A 43 -4.67 5.21 -8.30
CA TYR A 43 -5.64 6.29 -8.21
C TYR A 43 -4.87 7.59 -8.00
N PRO A 44 -4.76 8.46 -9.02
CA PRO A 44 -4.10 9.74 -8.83
C PRO A 44 -4.82 10.52 -7.73
N PHE A 45 -4.05 11.18 -6.87
CA PHE A 45 -4.64 12.08 -5.89
C PHE A 45 -5.33 13.23 -6.64
N PRO A 46 -6.56 13.59 -6.27
CA PRO A 46 -7.38 14.52 -7.03
C PRO A 46 -6.95 15.97 -6.78
N TYR A 47 -5.74 16.35 -7.18
CA TYR A 47 -5.26 17.72 -6.98
C TYR A 47 -6.12 18.75 -7.75
N ASN A 48 -6.65 18.35 -8.90
CA ASN A 48 -7.44 19.21 -9.80
C ASN A 48 -8.87 18.71 -10.02
N MET A 49 -9.31 17.66 -9.30
CA MET A 49 -10.65 17.13 -9.49
C MET A 49 -11.63 17.76 -8.51
N THR A 50 -12.85 18.05 -8.97
CA THR A 50 -13.92 18.50 -8.09
C THR A 50 -14.37 17.37 -7.16
N LYS A 51 -15.11 17.75 -6.11
CA LYS A 51 -15.69 16.76 -5.19
C LYS A 51 -16.60 15.78 -5.93
N GLU A 52 -17.36 16.22 -6.94
CA GLU A 52 -18.21 15.34 -7.75
C GLU A 52 -17.37 14.30 -8.51
N GLU A 53 -16.31 14.73 -9.18
CA GLU A 53 -15.40 13.85 -9.95
C GLU A 53 -14.74 12.80 -9.05
N ILE A 54 -14.35 13.17 -7.83
CA ILE A 54 -13.82 12.24 -6.83
C ILE A 54 -14.88 11.21 -6.45
N THR A 55 -16.11 11.65 -6.17
CA THR A 55 -17.18 10.72 -5.76
C THR A 55 -17.52 9.71 -6.85
N ASP A 56 -17.42 10.08 -8.13
CA ASP A 56 -17.69 9.17 -9.25
C ASP A 56 -16.62 8.08 -9.43
N ILE A 57 -15.37 8.32 -9.02
CA ILE A 57 -14.30 7.30 -9.04
C ILE A 57 -14.63 6.14 -8.08
N PHE A 58 -15.22 6.46 -6.93
CA PHE A 58 -15.52 5.48 -5.87
C PHE A 58 -16.96 4.95 -5.93
N ARG A 59 -17.82 5.53 -6.77
CA ARG A 59 -19.20 5.08 -6.93
C ARG A 59 -19.20 3.70 -7.61
N PRO A 60 -19.87 2.68 -7.04
CA PRO A 60 -20.01 1.40 -7.71
C PRO A 60 -20.76 1.60 -9.03
N LYS A 61 -20.17 1.14 -10.14
CA LYS A 61 -20.90 1.09 -11.41
C LYS A 61 -21.92 -0.04 -11.29
N ASN A 62 -23.20 0.31 -11.19
CA ASN A 62 -24.27 -0.66 -11.35
C ASN A 62 -24.20 -1.18 -12.79
N THR A 63 -23.63 -2.37 -12.97
CA THR A 63 -23.77 -3.15 -14.19
C THR A 63 -25.13 -3.82 -14.13
N ASN A 64 -26.11 -3.29 -14.86
CA ASN A 64 -27.29 -4.04 -15.27
C ASN A 64 -26.95 -4.97 -16.42
#